data_AF-A0A9P5NDK5-F1
#
_entry.id   AF-A0A9P5NDK5-F1
#
_cell.length_a   1.000
_cell.length_b   1.000
_cell.length_c   1.000
_cell.angle_alpha   90.00
_cell.angle_beta   90.00
_cell.angle_gamma   90.00
#
_symmetry.space_group_name_H-M   'P 1'
#
loop_
_entity.id
_entity.type
_entity.pdbx_description
1 polymer ?
#
loop_
_entity_poly.entity_id
_entity_poly.type
_entity_poly.pdbx_seq_one_letter_code
_entity_poly.pdbx_strand_id
1 'polypeptide(L)'
;GAFHDSGERFDPPRCHPNTRTAVIQRIMDWVHCDDLATQQVFILWLHGAAGAGKSAIAQTIAELCYAQGILLSSFFFSREDLKRNHPRALFPTISYQMALEIPQLRERLACILERDPLLLTRSLSAQFFSLVVQPIKDLYASG
;
A
#
# COMPACT_ATOMS: atom_id res chain seq x y z
N GLY A 1 -8.13 -9.48 5.60
CA GLY A 1 -6.95 -8.64 5.44
C GLY A 1 -7.34 -7.31 4.84
N ALA A 2 -6.39 -6.38 4.67
CA ALA A 2 -6.68 -5.02 4.20
C ALA A 2 -6.22 -4.74 2.75
N PHE A 3 -5.70 -5.74 2.06
CA PHE A 3 -5.18 -5.65 0.70
C PHE A 3 -6.26 -5.33 -0.34
N HIS A 4 -5.86 -4.97 -1.54
CA HIS A 4 -6.78 -4.73 -2.66
C HIS A 4 -7.69 -5.94 -2.99
N ASP A 5 -7.19 -7.17 -2.82
CA ASP A 5 -7.83 -8.44 -3.17
C ASP A 5 -8.29 -9.28 -1.95
N SER A 6 -8.28 -8.69 -0.75
CA SER A 6 -8.60 -9.46 0.45
C SER A 6 -10.07 -9.89 0.52
N GLY A 7 -10.33 -11.14 0.94
CA GLY A 7 -11.69 -11.65 1.15
C GLY A 7 -12.54 -10.86 2.17
N GLU A 8 -11.92 -10.15 3.12
CA GLU A 8 -12.62 -9.21 4.03
C GLU A 8 -13.11 -7.93 3.33
N ARG A 9 -12.85 -7.82 2.02
CA ARG A 9 -13.28 -6.73 1.13
C ARG A 9 -14.11 -7.25 -0.03
N PHE A 10 -14.90 -8.30 0.20
CA PHE A 10 -15.82 -8.84 -0.80
C PHE A 10 -16.64 -7.70 -1.45
N ASP A 11 -16.69 -7.72 -2.78
CA ASP A 11 -17.28 -6.67 -3.62
C ASP A 11 -16.76 -5.25 -3.30
N PRO A 12 -15.45 -4.98 -3.46
CA PRO A 12 -14.91 -3.67 -3.15
C PRO A 12 -15.45 -2.63 -4.15
N PRO A 13 -15.62 -1.36 -3.74
CA PRO A 13 -16.10 -0.34 -4.65
C PRO A 13 -15.11 -0.20 -5.81
N ARG A 14 -15.59 -0.30 -7.05
CA ARG A 14 -14.81 -0.15 -8.29
C ARG A 14 -15.41 0.91 -9.18
N CYS A 15 -14.58 1.56 -9.99
CA CYS A 15 -15.10 2.42 -11.04
C CYS A 15 -15.83 1.57 -12.08
N HIS A 16 -17.01 2.00 -12.51
CA HIS A 16 -17.67 1.36 -13.64
C HIS A 16 -16.81 1.49 -14.91
N PRO A 17 -16.87 0.52 -15.83
CA PRO A 17 -16.16 0.60 -17.09
C PRO A 17 -16.39 1.95 -17.79
N ASN A 18 -15.34 2.52 -18.36
CA ASN A 18 -15.36 3.81 -19.08
C ASN A 18 -15.78 5.03 -18.24
N THR A 19 -15.77 4.94 -16.90
CA THR A 19 -15.98 6.09 -16.01
C THR A 19 -14.68 6.54 -15.36
N ARG A 20 -14.58 7.82 -14.98
CA ARG A 20 -13.42 8.40 -14.27
C ARG A 20 -12.07 8.20 -14.99
N THR A 21 -12.10 7.87 -16.29
CA THR A 21 -10.93 7.55 -17.12
C THR A 21 -9.86 8.62 -17.07
N ALA A 22 -10.22 9.90 -17.18
CA ALA A 22 -9.26 11.01 -17.11
C ALA A 22 -8.50 11.08 -15.78
N VAL A 23 -9.17 10.81 -14.66
CA VAL A 23 -8.53 10.83 -13.33
C VAL A 23 -7.67 9.58 -13.14
N ILE A 24 -8.17 8.42 -13.57
CA ILE A 24 -7.42 7.15 -13.52
C ILE A 24 -6.14 7.28 -14.35
N GLN A 25 -6.24 7.77 -15.59
CA GLN A 25 -5.10 7.95 -16.48
C GLN A 25 -4.06 8.86 -15.85
N ARG A 26 -4.47 10.04 -15.34
CA ARG A 26 -3.55 10.97 -14.67
C ARG A 26 -2.82 10.34 -13.49
N ILE A 27 -3.49 9.48 -12.72
CA ILE A 27 -2.85 8.79 -11.59
C ILE A 27 -1.87 7.73 -12.10
N MET A 28 -2.22 6.99 -13.16
CA MET A 28 -1.31 6.00 -13.76
C MET A 28 -0.09 6.67 -14.40
N ASP A 29 -0.25 7.80 -15.10
CA ASP A 29 0.86 8.59 -15.63
C ASP A 29 1.81 9.03 -14.50
N TRP A 30 1.26 9.41 -13.35
CA TRP A 30 2.03 9.71 -12.14
C TRP A 30 2.75 8.47 -11.58
N VAL A 31 2.08 7.32 -11.51
CA VAL A 31 2.66 6.04 -11.05
C VAL A 31 3.85 5.62 -11.93
N HIS A 32 3.77 5.84 -13.24
CA HIS A 32 4.81 5.51 -14.20
C HIS A 32 5.96 6.54 -14.26
N CYS A 33 5.84 7.66 -13.53
CA CYS A 33 6.78 8.78 -13.59
C CYS A 33 6.92 9.36 -15.01
N ASP A 34 5.87 9.24 -15.84
CA ASP A 34 5.86 9.72 -17.23
C ASP A 34 5.78 11.25 -17.30
N ASP A 35 5.30 11.91 -16.24
CA ASP A 35 5.27 13.35 -16.12
C ASP A 35 6.53 13.88 -15.39
N LEU A 36 7.41 14.55 -16.15
CA LEU A 36 8.62 15.21 -15.68
C LEU A 36 8.37 16.17 -14.50
N ALA A 37 7.19 16.80 -14.42
CA ALA A 37 6.84 17.70 -13.32
C ALA A 37 6.57 16.94 -12.00
N THR A 38 6.34 15.63 -12.07
CA THR A 38 5.96 14.80 -10.92
C THR A 38 7.00 13.76 -10.51
N GLN A 39 8.15 13.70 -11.20
CA GLN A 39 9.23 12.74 -10.91
C GLN A 39 9.77 12.77 -9.46
N GLN A 40 9.51 13.85 -8.72
CA GLN A 40 9.93 14.00 -7.32
C GLN A 40 8.76 14.00 -6.32
N VAL A 41 7.54 13.74 -6.78
CA VAL A 41 6.34 13.71 -5.93
C VAL A 41 5.99 12.26 -5.59
N PHE A 42 6.30 11.84 -4.37
CA PHE A 42 6.10 10.45 -3.91
C PHE A 42 4.75 10.20 -3.23
N ILE A 43 3.93 11.25 -3.04
CA ILE A 43 2.61 11.16 -2.41
C ILE A 43 1.60 11.90 -3.28
N LEU A 44 0.62 11.17 -3.81
CA LEU A 44 -0.53 11.74 -4.51
C LEU A 44 -1.73 11.82 -3.57
N TRP A 45 -2.32 13.02 -3.44
CA TRP A 45 -3.53 13.23 -2.65
C TRP A 45 -4.77 13.34 -3.54
N LEU A 46 -5.61 12.30 -3.54
CA LEU A 46 -6.92 12.32 -4.20
C LEU A 46 -7.99 12.89 -3.26
N HIS A 47 -8.40 14.14 -3.50
CA HIS A 47 -9.45 14.82 -2.74
C HIS A 47 -10.70 15.11 -3.58
N GLY A 48 -11.82 15.42 -2.91
CA GLY A 48 -13.10 15.68 -3.57
C GLY A 48 -14.29 15.45 -2.63
N ALA A 49 -15.49 15.81 -3.09
CA ALA A 49 -16.72 15.71 -2.30
C ALA A 49 -16.98 14.30 -1.73
N ALA A 50 -17.73 14.23 -0.62
CA ALA A 50 -18.22 12.96 -0.10
C ALA A 50 -19.07 12.26 -1.19
N GLY A 51 -18.97 10.93 -1.30
CA GLY A 51 -19.66 10.18 -2.35
C GLY A 51 -19.08 10.29 -3.75
N ALA A 52 -18.04 11.10 -4.00
CA ALA A 52 -17.44 11.26 -5.34
C ALA A 52 -16.73 9.99 -5.90
N GLY A 53 -16.73 8.87 -5.18
CA GLY A 53 -16.13 7.61 -5.63
C GLY A 53 -14.62 7.51 -5.43
N LYS A 54 -14.02 8.30 -4.53
CA LYS A 54 -12.55 8.30 -4.29
C LYS A 54 -12.00 6.91 -3.93
N SER A 55 -12.69 6.18 -3.04
CA SER A 55 -12.29 4.82 -2.67
C SER A 55 -12.40 3.85 -3.85
N ALA A 56 -13.35 4.08 -4.76
CA ALA A 56 -13.51 3.29 -5.97
C ALA A 56 -12.36 3.53 -6.96
N ILE A 57 -11.91 4.78 -7.09
CA ILE A 57 -10.72 5.13 -7.87
C ILE A 57 -9.48 4.46 -7.26
N ALA A 58 -9.26 4.59 -5.94
CA ALA A 58 -8.11 3.98 -5.28
C ALA A 58 -8.08 2.44 -5.42
N GLN A 59 -9.24 1.78 -5.32
CA GLN A 59 -9.37 0.35 -5.60
C GLN A 59 -8.99 0.01 -7.04
N THR A 60 -9.54 0.75 -8.01
CA THR A 60 -9.28 0.53 -9.43
C THR A 60 -7.79 0.71 -9.75
N ILE A 61 -7.14 1.73 -9.18
CA ILE A 61 -5.69 1.95 -9.34
C ILE A 61 -4.89 0.79 -8.76
N ALA A 62 -5.22 0.31 -7.55
CA ALA A 62 -4.52 -0.82 -6.96
C ALA A 62 -4.64 -2.09 -7.82
N GLU A 63 -5.82 -2.37 -8.37
CA GLU A 63 -6.05 -3.50 -9.27
C GLU A 63 -5.28 -3.36 -10.60
N LEU A 64 -5.22 -2.16 -11.17
CA LEU A 64 -4.42 -1.90 -12.38
C LEU A 64 -2.92 -2.09 -12.11
N CYS A 65 -2.39 -1.52 -11.02
CA CYS A 65 -1.00 -1.70 -10.64
C CYS A 65 -0.65 -3.16 -10.35
N TYR A 66 -1.57 -3.91 -9.73
CA TYR A 66 -1.40 -5.35 -9.50
C TYR A 66 -1.36 -6.13 -10.82
N ALA A 67 -2.31 -5.87 -11.72
CA ALA A 67 -2.36 -6.52 -13.04
C ALA A 67 -1.10 -6.24 -13.89
N GLN A 68 -0.45 -5.09 -13.67
CA GLN A 68 0.82 -4.74 -14.32
C GLN A 68 2.07 -5.23 -13.57
N GLY A 69 1.93 -5.85 -12.40
CA GLY A 69 3.07 -6.33 -11.59
C GLY A 69 3.91 -5.22 -10.96
N ILE A 70 3.35 -4.02 -10.77
CA ILE A 70 4.05 -2.85 -10.21
C ILE A 70 3.52 -2.44 -8.83
N LEU A 71 2.49 -3.13 -8.31
CA LEU A 71 1.97 -2.88 -6.97
C LEU A 71 2.85 -3.54 -5.91
N LEU A 72 3.64 -2.75 -5.18
CA LEU A 72 4.43 -3.27 -4.06
C LEU A 72 3.56 -3.67 -2.85
N SER A 73 2.55 -2.88 -2.53
CA SER A 73 1.67 -3.11 -1.38
C SER A 73 0.44 -2.21 -1.43
N SER A 74 -0.65 -2.68 -0.84
CA SER A 74 -1.90 -1.93 -0.69
C SER A 74 -2.48 -2.06 0.72
N PHE A 75 -3.16 -1.01 1.20
CA PHE A 75 -3.89 -1.04 2.46
C PHE A 75 -5.13 -0.16 2.37
N PHE A 76 -6.30 -0.73 2.70
CA PHE A 76 -7.57 -0.02 2.71
C PHE A 76 -8.17 -0.01 4.11
N PHE A 77 -8.21 1.19 4.72
CA PHE A 77 -8.95 1.45 5.94
C PHE A 77 -10.46 1.26 5.72
N SER A 78 -11.14 0.72 6.72
CA SER A 78 -12.60 0.61 6.74
C SER A 78 -13.12 1.01 8.11
N ARG A 79 -14.12 1.89 8.16
CA ARG A 79 -14.74 2.33 9.42
C ARG A 79 -15.55 1.23 10.09
N GLU A 80 -16.09 0.32 9.28
CA GLU A 80 -17.01 -0.75 9.71
C GLU A 80 -16.26 -1.99 10.21
N ASP A 81 -14.95 -2.08 9.93
CA ASP A 81 -14.13 -3.22 10.30
C ASP A 81 -13.22 -2.88 11.48
N LEU A 82 -13.43 -3.55 12.62
CA LEU A 82 -12.68 -3.30 13.85
C LEU A 82 -11.17 -3.55 13.75
N LYS A 83 -10.71 -4.33 12.76
CA LYS A 83 -9.28 -4.57 12.52
C LYS A 83 -8.66 -3.54 11.57
N ARG A 84 -9.48 -2.85 10.77
CA ARG A 84 -9.05 -1.90 9.72
C ARG A 84 -9.55 -0.48 9.93
N ASN A 85 -10.23 -0.20 11.04
CA ASN A 85 -10.61 1.15 11.45
C ASN A 85 -9.49 1.87 12.20
N HIS A 86 -8.37 1.19 12.45
CA HIS A 86 -7.21 1.71 13.15
C HIS A 86 -5.89 1.37 12.42
N PRO A 87 -4.81 2.16 12.61
CA PRO A 87 -3.56 1.98 11.88
C PRO A 87 -2.66 0.85 12.39
N ARG A 88 -3.03 0.13 13.46
CA ARG A 88 -2.16 -0.91 14.06
C ARG A 88 -1.75 -2.01 13.08
N ALA A 89 -2.61 -2.35 12.12
CA ALA A 89 -2.32 -3.35 11.11
C ALA A 89 -1.57 -2.78 9.89
N LEU A 90 -1.43 -1.46 9.75
CA LEU A 90 -0.94 -0.81 8.53
C LEU A 90 0.45 -1.30 8.13
N PHE A 91 1.47 -1.04 8.95
CA PHE A 91 2.85 -1.38 8.62
C PHE A 91 3.14 -2.88 8.61
N PRO A 92 2.58 -3.70 9.52
CA PRO A 92 2.70 -5.16 9.43
C PRO A 92 2.14 -5.73 8.12
N THR A 93 0.99 -5.18 7.68
CA THR A 93 0.33 -5.59 6.43
C THR A 93 1.15 -5.14 5.21
N ILE A 94 1.74 -3.94 5.25
CA ILE A 94 2.62 -3.44 4.20
C ILE A 94 3.90 -4.28 4.12
N SER A 95 4.58 -4.51 5.24
CA SER A 95 5.85 -5.26 5.26
C SER A 95 5.67 -6.71 4.83
N TYR A 96 4.54 -7.33 5.16
CA TYR A 96 4.21 -8.67 4.68
C TYR A 96 4.09 -8.70 3.15
N GLN A 97 3.32 -7.79 2.54
CA GLN A 97 3.22 -7.69 1.08
C GLN A 97 4.58 -7.41 0.42
N MET A 98 5.36 -6.48 0.97
CA MET A 98 6.71 -6.20 0.49
C MET A 98 7.61 -7.44 0.48
N ALA A 99 7.50 -8.31 1.49
CA ALA A 99 8.26 -9.56 1.56
C ALA A 99 7.82 -10.59 0.52
N LEU A 100 6.55 -10.56 0.09
CA LEU A 100 6.05 -11.40 -1.00
C LEU A 100 6.65 -10.95 -2.32
N GLU A 101 6.62 -9.65 -2.61
CA GLU A 101 7.11 -9.04 -3.86
C GLU A 101 8.64 -8.93 -3.94
N ILE A 102 9.33 -8.75 -2.82
CA ILE A 102 10.79 -8.65 -2.73
C ILE A 102 11.30 -9.79 -1.82
N PRO A 103 11.60 -10.98 -2.36
CA PRO A 103 11.97 -12.15 -1.57
C PRO A 103 13.16 -11.93 -0.63
N GLN A 104 14.10 -11.04 -0.98
CA GLN A 104 15.27 -10.69 -0.17
C GLN A 104 14.90 -9.99 1.15
N LEU A 105 13.68 -9.46 1.29
CA LEU A 105 13.20 -8.87 2.53
C LEU A 105 12.67 -9.91 3.52
N ARG A 106 12.35 -11.14 3.09
CA ARG A 106 11.72 -12.17 3.93
C ARG A 106 12.57 -12.51 5.16
N GLU A 107 13.83 -12.87 4.94
CA GLU A 107 14.76 -13.25 6.01
C GLU A 107 15.08 -12.07 6.93
N ARG A 108 15.18 -10.86 6.38
CA ARG A 108 15.45 -9.64 7.14
C ARG A 108 14.29 -9.33 8.09
N LEU A 109 13.06 -9.39 7.58
CA LEU A 109 11.86 -9.17 8.38
C LEU A 109 11.66 -10.27 9.43
N ALA A 110 11.93 -11.53 9.10
CA ALA A 110 11.92 -12.63 10.05
C ALA A 110 12.90 -12.37 11.20
N CYS A 111 14.15 -12.04 10.91
CA CYS A 111 15.16 -11.69 11.92
C CYS A 111 14.72 -10.52 12.82
N ILE A 112 14.11 -9.49 12.25
CA ILE A 112 13.64 -8.32 13.00
C ILE A 112 12.53 -8.72 13.98
N LEU A 113 11.57 -9.52 13.54
CA LEU A 113 10.46 -9.99 14.36
C LEU A 113 10.89 -11.00 15.43
N GLU A 114 11.89 -11.84 15.13
CA GLU A 114 12.49 -12.76 16.11
C GLU A 114 13.21 -12.01 17.23
N ARG A 115 13.92 -10.91 16.89
CA ARG A 115 14.65 -10.08 17.85
C ARG A 115 13.71 -9.23 18.73
N ASP A 116 12.58 -8.79 18.18
CA ASP A 116 11.59 -7.99 18.91
C ASP A 116 10.17 -8.52 18.68
N PRO A 117 9.74 -9.56 19.42
CA PRO A 117 8.40 -10.14 19.29
C PRO A 117 7.26 -9.16 19.58
N LEU A 118 7.54 -8.07 20.32
CA LEU A 118 6.56 -7.05 20.67
C LEU A 118 6.42 -5.96 19.61
N LEU A 119 7.22 -5.96 18.54
CA LEU A 119 7.28 -4.90 17.53
C LEU A 119 5.89 -4.52 16.98
N LEU A 120 5.03 -5.51 16.73
CA LEU A 120 3.67 -5.30 16.19
C LEU A 120 2.72 -4.56 17.15
N THR A 121 3.09 -4.42 18.41
CA THR A 121 2.34 -3.68 19.44
C THR A 121 2.96 -2.32 19.78
N ARG A 122 4.16 -2.02 19.25
CA ARG A 122 4.85 -0.74 19.46
C ARG A 122 4.17 0.40 18.69
N SER A 123 4.67 1.62 18.90
CA SER A 123 4.20 2.81 18.19
C SER A 123 4.30 2.66 16.67
N LEU A 124 3.42 3.37 15.95
CA LEU A 124 3.40 3.37 14.49
C LEU A 124 4.75 3.78 13.89
N SER A 125 5.42 4.76 14.50
CA SER A 125 6.75 5.21 14.06
C SER A 125 7.81 4.10 14.21
N ALA A 126 7.77 3.36 15.32
CA ALA A 126 8.67 2.23 15.53
C ALA A 126 8.39 1.11 14.51
N GLN A 127 7.11 0.77 14.30
CA GLN A 127 6.71 -0.21 13.28
C GLN A 127 7.16 0.21 11.88
N PHE A 128 6.89 1.45 11.47
CA PHE A 128 7.29 1.96 10.16
C PHE A 128 8.81 1.88 9.96
N PHE A 129 9.57 2.36 10.94
CA PHE A 129 11.02 2.35 10.85
C PHE A 129 11.58 0.93 10.75
N SER A 130 11.17 0.04 11.65
CA SER A 130 11.72 -1.32 11.72
C SER A 130 11.17 -2.27 10.66
N LEU A 131 9.92 -2.11 10.21
CA LEU A 131 9.29 -3.03 9.25
C LEU A 131 9.37 -2.56 7.79
N VAL A 132 9.61 -1.26 7.54
CA VAL A 132 9.63 -0.71 6.18
C VAL A 132 10.98 -0.07 5.89
N VAL A 133 11.40 0.92 6.67
CA VAL A 133 12.57 1.74 6.34
C VAL A 133 13.87 0.94 6.47
N GLN A 134 14.10 0.32 7.62
CA GLN A 134 15.35 -0.39 7.91
C GLN A 134 15.57 -1.58 6.96
N PRO A 135 14.59 -2.48 6.71
CA PRO A 135 14.79 -3.60 5.78
C PRO A 135 15.17 -3.16 4.37
N ILE A 136 14.55 -2.09 3.85
CA ILE A 136 14.87 -1.53 2.52
C ILE A 136 16.29 -0.95 2.51
N LYS A 137 16.66 -0.18 3.53
CA LYS A 137 18.01 0.39 3.64
C LYS A 137 19.09 -0.68 3.72
N ASP A 138 18.87 -1.70 4.55
CA ASP A 138 19.82 -2.79 4.72
C ASP A 138 19.94 -3.64 3.45
N LEU A 139 18.86 -3.76 2.68
CA LEU A 139 18.89 -4.39 1.35
C LEU A 139 19.73 -3.57 0.37
N TYR A 140 19.48 -2.25 0.29
CA TYR A 140 20.22 -1.34 -0.59
C TYR A 140 21.72 -1.30 -0.26
N ALA A 141 22.09 -1.34 1.02
CA ALA A 141 23.49 -1.33 1.46
C ALA A 141 24.23 -2.67 1.22
N SER A 142 23.50 -3.75 0.94
CA SER A 142 24.08 -5.08 0.69
C SER A 142 24.26 -5.44 -0.79
N GLY A 143 23.83 -4.55 -1.70
CA GLY A 143 24.08 -4.61 -3.14
C GLY A 143 25.07 -3.55 -3.57
#